data_AF-A0A452R6E4-F1
#
_entry.id   AF-A0A452R6E4-F1
#
_cell.length_a   1.000
_cell.length_b   1.000
_cell.length_c   1.000
_cell.angle_alpha   90.00
_cell.angle_beta   90.00
_cell.angle_gamma   90.00
#
_symmetry.space_group_name_H-M   'P 1'
#
loop_
_entity.id
_entity.type
_entity.pdbx_description
1 polymer ?
#
loop_
_entity_poly.entity_id
_entity_poly.type
_entity_poly.pdbx_seq_one_letter_code
_entity_poly.pdbx_strand_id
1 'polypeptide(L)'
;MEDLYEANGSFAINLLKMLGEEDSSRNVFFSPLSISSALAMVFMGAKGNTATQMSQALCLNRGGYIHQDFRSLLTEVNKSGTQYLLRTANRLFGEKTCDFLPAFRESCRQFYAAELEELSFAEDSEECRRRINDWVAQKTEGKISEILGAGAVDPLTKLVLVNAIYFKGKWNEQFDRKHTRGMPFKINQVGKYFSGCTANFLLFFFF
;
A
#
# COMPACT_ATOMS: atom_id res chain seq x y z
N MET A 1 -0.54 -20.25 -0.24
CA MET A 1 0.49 -19.19 -0.26
C MET A 1 1.25 -19.08 -1.59
N GLU A 2 1.70 -20.16 -2.24
CA GLU A 2 2.41 -20.08 -3.54
C GLU A 2 1.60 -19.33 -4.62
N ASP A 3 0.32 -19.68 -4.79
CA ASP A 3 -0.60 -18.98 -5.69
C ASP A 3 -0.72 -17.48 -5.42
N LEU A 4 -0.74 -17.06 -4.14
CA LEU A 4 -0.80 -15.64 -3.78
C LEU A 4 0.50 -14.91 -4.14
N TYR A 5 1.65 -15.57 -3.99
CA TYR A 5 2.95 -14.97 -4.34
C TYR A 5 3.09 -14.78 -5.84
N GLU A 6 2.70 -15.78 -6.64
CA GLU A 6 2.69 -15.67 -8.09
C GLU A 6 1.71 -14.61 -8.59
N ALA A 7 0.50 -14.56 -8.00
CA ALA A 7 -0.50 -13.55 -8.33
C ALA A 7 -0.02 -12.14 -7.99
N ASN A 8 0.48 -11.92 -6.77
CA ASN A 8 1.04 -10.62 -6.36
C ASN A 8 2.24 -10.21 -7.21
N GLY A 9 3.11 -11.16 -7.58
CA GLY A 9 4.26 -10.91 -8.46
C GLY A 9 3.83 -10.48 -9.86
N SER A 10 2.84 -11.18 -10.44
CA SER A 10 2.28 -10.86 -11.74
C SER A 10 1.57 -9.50 -11.73
N PHE A 11 0.75 -9.24 -10.71
CA PHE A 11 0.10 -7.95 -10.48
C PHE A 11 1.13 -6.82 -10.36
N ALA A 12 2.20 -7.03 -9.57
CA ALA A 12 3.27 -6.04 -9.39
C ALA A 12 3.94 -5.67 -10.71
N ILE A 13 4.29 -6.66 -11.54
CA ILE A 13 4.95 -6.43 -12.83
C ILE A 13 4.01 -5.69 -13.79
N ASN A 14 2.75 -6.10 -13.85
CA ASN A 14 1.75 -5.44 -14.71
C ASN A 14 1.53 -3.98 -14.29
N LEU A 15 1.40 -3.71 -12.98
CA LEU A 15 1.24 -2.36 -12.47
C LEU A 15 2.49 -1.50 -12.69
N LEU A 16 3.70 -2.06 -12.48
CA LEU A 16 4.95 -1.34 -12.74
C LEU A 16 5.07 -0.91 -14.20
N LYS A 17 4.69 -1.78 -15.15
CA LYS A 17 4.68 -1.44 -16.58
C LYS A 17 3.75 -0.26 -16.86
N MET A 18 2.51 -0.31 -16.38
CA MET A 18 1.54 0.78 -16.56
C MET A 18 2.03 2.10 -15.97
N LEU A 19 2.59 2.07 -14.75
CA LEU A 19 3.12 3.28 -14.10
C LEU A 19 4.37 3.83 -14.80
N GLY A 20 5.15 2.98 -15.48
CA GLY A 20 6.35 3.38 -16.21
C GLY A 20 6.10 3.86 -17.65
N GLU A 21 4.91 3.61 -18.20
CA GLU A 21 4.55 4.01 -19.57
C GLU A 21 4.35 5.52 -19.72
N GLU A 22 3.93 6.22 -18.66
CA GLU A 22 3.67 7.67 -18.73
C GLU A 22 4.95 8.50 -18.91
N ASP A 23 5.99 8.20 -18.13
CA ASP A 23 7.26 8.91 -18.18
C ASP A 23 8.41 8.03 -17.68
N SER A 24 9.13 7.43 -18.62
CA SER A 24 10.30 6.59 -18.36
C SER A 24 11.47 7.31 -17.66
N SER A 25 11.43 8.64 -17.52
CA SER A 25 12.46 9.42 -16.85
C SER A 25 12.21 9.63 -15.35
N ARG A 26 11.03 9.26 -14.85
CA ARG A 26 10.65 9.45 -13.44
C ARG A 26 10.94 8.21 -12.60
N ASN A 27 11.26 8.46 -11.33
CA ASN A 27 11.32 7.38 -10.35
C ASN A 27 9.92 6.86 -10.06
N VAL A 28 9.74 5.55 -10.17
CA VAL A 28 8.50 4.86 -9.78
C VAL A 28 8.77 4.10 -8.48
N PHE A 29 7.94 4.34 -7.48
CA PHE A 29 7.98 3.64 -6.20
C PHE A 29 6.57 3.36 -5.72
N PHE A 30 6.27 2.10 -5.44
CA PHE A 30 4.98 1.67 -4.89
C PHE A 30 5.13 0.34 -4.16
N SER A 31 4.12 -0.02 -3.37
CA SER A 31 4.03 -1.32 -2.72
C SER A 31 2.92 -2.16 -3.36
N PRO A 32 3.27 -3.16 -4.20
CA PRO A 32 2.27 -4.02 -4.81
C PRO A 32 1.40 -4.75 -3.78
N LEU A 33 2.02 -5.21 -2.68
CA LEU A 33 1.33 -5.92 -1.59
C LEU A 33 0.29 -5.02 -0.90
N SER A 34 0.63 -3.74 -0.68
CA SER A 34 -0.29 -2.76 -0.11
C SER A 34 -1.54 -2.62 -0.97
N ILE A 35 -1.35 -2.35 -2.26
CA ILE A 35 -2.44 -2.14 -3.21
C ILE A 35 -3.26 -3.42 -3.39
N SER A 36 -2.60 -4.58 -3.55
CA SER A 36 -3.32 -5.85 -3.72
C SER A 36 -4.11 -6.23 -2.48
N SER A 37 -3.61 -5.97 -1.27
CA SER A 37 -4.35 -6.22 -0.04
C SER A 37 -5.58 -5.32 0.10
N ALA A 38 -5.47 -4.03 -0.27
CA ALA A 38 -6.61 -3.10 -0.27
C ALA A 38 -7.69 -3.53 -1.27
N LEU A 39 -7.29 -3.86 -2.49
CA LEU A 39 -8.22 -4.34 -3.52
C LEU A 39 -8.79 -5.73 -3.17
N ALA A 40 -8.04 -6.59 -2.49
CA ALA A 40 -8.53 -7.89 -2.04
C ALA A 40 -9.57 -7.76 -0.92
N MET A 41 -9.53 -6.69 -0.10
CA MET A 41 -10.64 -6.35 0.81
C MET A 41 -11.90 -5.94 0.04
N VAL A 42 -11.77 -5.14 -1.02
CA VAL A 42 -12.93 -4.79 -1.87
C VAL A 42 -13.49 -6.03 -2.59
N PHE A 43 -12.60 -6.90 -3.07
CA PHE A 43 -12.96 -8.14 -3.76
C PHE A 43 -13.81 -9.07 -2.88
N MET A 44 -13.53 -9.10 -1.58
CA MET A 44 -14.30 -9.86 -0.58
C MET A 44 -15.78 -9.46 -0.52
N GLY A 45 -16.10 -8.18 -0.76
CA GLY A 45 -17.47 -7.67 -0.83
C GLY A 45 -18.08 -7.69 -2.23
N ALA A 46 -17.27 -7.91 -3.27
CA ALA A 46 -17.71 -7.85 -4.65
C ALA A 46 -18.45 -9.13 -5.07
N LYS A 47 -19.38 -9.00 -6.03
CA LYS A 47 -20.12 -10.13 -6.63
C LYS A 47 -20.17 -10.02 -8.15
N GLY A 48 -20.54 -11.11 -8.82
CA GLY A 48 -20.79 -11.14 -10.26
C GLY A 48 -19.62 -10.65 -11.11
N ASN A 49 -19.90 -9.72 -12.03
CA ASN A 49 -18.90 -9.18 -12.96
C ASN A 49 -17.85 -8.33 -12.25
N THR A 50 -18.22 -7.60 -11.20
CA THR A 50 -17.26 -6.81 -10.41
C THR A 50 -16.21 -7.72 -9.77
N ALA A 51 -16.65 -8.78 -9.06
CA ALA A 51 -15.72 -9.78 -8.51
C ALA A 51 -14.86 -10.40 -9.61
N THR A 52 -15.45 -10.60 -10.79
CA THR A 52 -14.75 -11.20 -11.92
C THR A 52 -13.58 -10.36 -12.40
N GLN A 53 -13.83 -9.09 -12.72
CA GLN A 53 -12.81 -8.16 -13.18
C GLN A 53 -11.73 -7.94 -12.12
N MET A 54 -12.12 -7.85 -10.84
CA MET A 54 -11.17 -7.69 -9.75
C MET A 54 -10.23 -8.89 -9.61
N SER A 55 -10.75 -10.12 -9.67
CA SER A 55 -9.91 -11.32 -9.63
C SER A 55 -8.92 -11.38 -10.80
N GLN A 56 -9.33 -10.94 -11.99
CA GLN A 56 -8.47 -10.91 -13.17
C GLN A 56 -7.38 -9.84 -13.05
N ALA A 57 -7.76 -8.62 -12.64
CA ALA A 57 -6.82 -7.52 -12.46
C ALA A 57 -5.77 -7.83 -11.40
N LEU A 58 -6.16 -8.47 -10.30
CA LEU A 58 -5.25 -8.92 -9.24
C LEU A 58 -4.52 -10.23 -9.55
N CYS A 59 -4.75 -10.80 -10.74
CA CYS A 59 -4.19 -12.09 -11.16
C CYS A 59 -4.48 -13.25 -10.20
N LEU A 60 -5.63 -13.21 -9.52
CA LEU A 60 -6.03 -14.20 -8.51
C LEU A 60 -6.70 -15.42 -9.16
N ASN A 61 -6.28 -16.61 -8.74
CA ASN A 61 -7.00 -17.85 -9.03
C ASN A 61 -8.22 -17.97 -8.11
N ARG A 62 -9.43 -18.01 -8.68
CA ARG A 62 -10.69 -18.03 -7.92
C ARG A 62 -10.95 -19.28 -7.07
N GLY A 63 -10.16 -20.33 -7.25
CA GLY A 63 -10.29 -21.58 -6.49
C GLY A 63 -9.56 -21.59 -5.14
N GLY A 64 -8.79 -20.55 -4.81
CA GLY A 64 -7.90 -20.55 -3.65
C GLY A 64 -8.47 -19.93 -2.37
N TYR A 65 -7.83 -20.24 -1.25
CA TYR A 65 -8.05 -19.62 0.06
C TYR A 65 -7.36 -18.24 0.15
N ILE A 66 -7.64 -17.36 -0.81
CA ILE A 66 -6.83 -16.16 -1.04
C ILE A 66 -6.81 -15.22 0.17
N HIS A 67 -7.93 -15.10 0.87
CA HIS A 67 -8.03 -14.24 2.06
C HIS A 67 -7.30 -14.84 3.26
N GLN A 68 -7.29 -16.16 3.40
CA GLN A 68 -6.48 -16.87 4.40
C GLN A 68 -4.98 -16.71 4.11
N ASP A 69 -4.59 -16.75 2.84
CA ASP A 69 -3.21 -16.51 2.43
C ASP A 69 -2.80 -15.05 2.70
N PHE A 70 -3.65 -14.07 2.40
CA PHE A 70 -3.40 -12.66 2.76
C PHE A 70 -3.27 -12.48 4.28
N ARG A 71 -4.12 -13.13 5.08
CA ARG A 71 -4.00 -13.10 6.54
C ARG A 71 -2.65 -13.61 7.00
N SER A 72 -2.20 -14.75 6.46
CA SER A 72 -0.93 -15.37 6.81
C SER A 72 0.25 -14.45 6.44
N LEU A 73 0.21 -13.90 5.23
CA LEU A 73 1.22 -12.97 4.75
C LEU A 73 1.28 -11.67 5.57
N LEU A 74 0.14 -11.03 5.83
CA LEU A 74 0.08 -9.80 6.62
C LEU A 74 0.49 -10.03 8.08
N THR A 75 0.24 -11.23 8.62
CA THR A 75 0.72 -11.61 9.95
C THR A 75 2.25 -11.69 10.00
N GLU A 76 2.88 -12.32 8.99
CA GLU A 76 4.34 -12.41 8.93
C GLU A 76 4.99 -11.05 8.66
N VAL A 77 4.38 -10.23 7.79
CA VAL A 77 4.85 -8.86 7.48
C VAL A 77 4.79 -7.94 8.71
N ASN A 78 3.79 -8.08 9.57
CA ASN A 78 3.61 -7.25 10.77
C ASN A 78 4.29 -7.81 12.02
N LYS A 79 5.05 -8.90 11.90
CA LYS A 79 5.71 -9.57 13.02
C LYS A 79 6.65 -8.61 13.77
N SER A 80 6.51 -8.58 15.09
CA SER A 80 7.39 -7.80 15.97
C SER A 80 8.70 -8.51 16.24
N GLY A 81 9.71 -7.78 16.75
CA GLY A 81 11.01 -8.35 17.12
C GLY A 81 11.96 -8.60 15.96
N THR A 82 11.66 -8.08 14.76
CA THR A 82 12.55 -8.14 13.60
C THR A 82 13.65 -7.07 13.68
N GLN A 83 14.75 -7.27 12.94
CA GLN A 83 15.86 -6.31 12.89
C GLN A 83 15.57 -5.06 12.04
N TYR A 84 14.45 -5.08 11.31
CA TYR A 84 13.93 -4.01 10.49
C TYR A 84 12.60 -3.51 11.05
N LEU A 85 12.18 -2.33 10.65
CA LEU A 85 10.84 -1.84 10.92
C LEU A 85 10.01 -1.98 9.65
N LEU A 86 9.03 -2.87 9.67
CA LEU A 86 8.02 -3.00 8.62
C LEU A 86 6.65 -2.98 9.29
N ARG A 87 5.80 -2.06 8.85
CA ARG A 87 4.45 -1.90 9.35
C ARG A 87 3.50 -1.78 8.18
N THR A 88 2.46 -2.60 8.17
CA THR A 88 1.33 -2.46 7.26
C THR A 88 0.06 -2.36 8.08
N ALA A 89 -0.77 -1.37 7.78
CA ALA A 89 -2.03 -1.13 8.44
C ALA A 89 -3.14 -0.97 7.40
N ASN A 90 -4.23 -1.68 7.61
CA ASN A 90 -5.44 -1.60 6.80
C ASN A 90 -6.55 -0.95 7.62
N ARG A 91 -7.35 -0.08 7.00
CA ARG A 91 -8.59 0.43 7.59
C ARG A 91 -9.63 0.71 6.52
N LEU A 92 -10.88 0.55 6.91
CA LEU A 92 -12.03 0.99 6.13
C LEU A 92 -12.65 2.20 6.84
N PHE A 93 -12.99 3.23 6.06
CA PHE A 93 -13.74 4.39 6.52
C PHE A 93 -15.04 4.44 5.75
N GLY A 94 -16.15 4.09 6.40
CA GLY A 94 -17.47 4.03 5.79
C GLY A 94 -18.32 5.22 6.15
N GLU A 95 -19.18 5.66 5.24
CA GLU A 95 -20.22 6.64 5.55
C GLU A 95 -21.19 6.05 6.59
N LYS A 96 -21.45 6.78 7.69
CA LYS A 96 -22.29 6.35 8.81
C LYS A 96 -23.73 6.03 8.40
N THR A 97 -24.23 6.64 7.33
CA THR A 97 -25.58 6.37 6.83
C THR A 97 -25.67 5.08 6.00
N CYS A 98 -24.56 4.38 5.77
CA CYS A 98 -24.53 3.14 5.00
C CYS A 98 -24.54 1.90 5.91
N ASP A 99 -25.46 0.98 5.64
CA ASP A 99 -25.53 -0.29 6.34
C ASP A 99 -24.53 -1.29 5.75
N PHE A 100 -23.34 -1.36 6.36
CA PHE A 100 -22.33 -2.36 6.01
C PHE A 100 -22.68 -3.73 6.57
N LEU A 101 -22.68 -4.74 5.70
CA LEU A 101 -22.99 -6.12 6.09
C LEU A 101 -22.05 -6.59 7.23
N PRO A 102 -22.60 -7.14 8.34
CA PRO A 102 -21.79 -7.63 9.45
C PRO A 102 -20.75 -8.68 9.03
N ALA A 103 -21.14 -9.58 8.12
CA ALA A 103 -20.24 -10.60 7.58
C ALA A 103 -19.04 -10.00 6.82
N PHE A 104 -19.23 -8.88 6.13
CA PHE A 104 -18.14 -8.17 5.44
C PHE A 104 -17.19 -7.53 6.45
N ARG A 105 -17.71 -6.80 7.44
CA ARG A 105 -16.92 -6.20 8.53
C ARG A 105 -16.08 -7.25 9.26
N GLU A 106 -16.70 -8.38 9.60
CA GLU A 106 -16.02 -9.47 10.29
C GLU A 106 -14.93 -10.11 9.43
N SER A 107 -15.20 -10.33 8.14
CA SER A 107 -14.21 -10.91 7.23
C SER A 107 -13.02 -9.96 7.03
N CYS A 108 -13.24 -8.65 6.87
CA CYS A 108 -12.16 -7.65 6.82
C CYS A 108 -11.30 -7.66 8.09
N ARG A 109 -11.94 -7.71 9.26
CA ARG A 109 -11.25 -7.79 10.55
C ARG A 109 -10.43 -9.08 10.67
N GLN A 110 -11.02 -10.22 10.31
CA GLN A 110 -10.41 -11.54 10.44
C GLN A 110 -9.22 -11.73 9.50
N PHE A 111 -9.34 -11.32 8.23
CA PHE A 111 -8.34 -11.63 7.21
C PHE A 111 -7.30 -10.53 7.01
N TYR A 112 -7.63 -9.27 7.31
CA TYR A 112 -6.76 -8.12 7.02
C TYR A 112 -6.42 -7.27 8.23
N ALA A 113 -6.92 -7.65 9.43
CA ALA A 113 -6.84 -6.83 10.64
C ALA A 113 -7.37 -5.40 10.42
N ALA A 114 -8.37 -5.27 9.54
CA ALA A 114 -8.92 -4.00 9.11
C ALA A 114 -10.26 -3.74 9.80
N GLU A 115 -10.32 -2.70 10.63
CA GLU A 115 -11.57 -2.25 11.24
C GLU A 115 -12.31 -1.28 10.32
N LEU A 116 -13.64 -1.28 10.41
CA LEU A 116 -14.48 -0.25 9.81
C LEU A 116 -14.73 0.86 10.83
N GLU A 117 -14.25 2.06 10.52
CA GLU A 117 -14.60 3.29 11.22
C GLU A 117 -15.71 4.00 10.44
N GLU A 118 -16.77 4.39 11.15
CA GLU A 118 -17.91 5.11 10.56
C GLU A 118 -17.65 6.61 10.66
N LEU A 119 -17.67 7.29 9.51
CA LEU A 119 -17.44 8.72 9.35
C LEU A 119 -18.65 9.38 8.68
N SER A 120 -18.77 10.71 8.79
CA SER A 120 -19.90 11.48 8.23
C SER A 120 -19.45 12.27 7.00
N PHE A 121 -19.08 11.59 5.91
CA PHE A 121 -18.66 12.25 4.66
C PHE A 121 -19.75 13.19 4.13
N ALA A 122 -21.02 12.78 4.23
CA ALA A 122 -22.16 13.58 3.78
C ALA A 122 -22.33 14.91 4.54
N GLU A 123 -21.88 14.98 5.79
CA GLU A 123 -21.99 16.19 6.64
C GLU A 123 -20.71 17.04 6.57
N ASP A 124 -19.54 16.41 6.69
CA ASP A 124 -18.25 17.10 6.70
C ASP A 124 -17.15 16.21 6.09
N SER A 125 -17.06 16.22 4.76
CA SER A 125 -16.06 15.45 4.01
C SER A 125 -14.63 15.91 4.28
N GLU A 126 -14.41 17.20 4.59
CA GLU A 126 -13.06 17.72 4.88
C GLU A 126 -12.55 17.27 6.24
N GLU A 127 -13.40 17.24 7.27
CA GLU A 127 -13.02 16.66 8.56
C GLU A 127 -12.75 15.15 8.44
N CYS A 128 -13.57 14.44 7.66
CA CYS A 128 -13.34 13.02 7.37
C CYS A 128 -11.98 12.82 6.65
N ARG A 129 -11.65 13.67 5.68
CA ARG A 129 -10.35 13.65 4.99
C ARG A 129 -9.18 13.82 5.96
N ARG A 130 -9.25 14.81 6.86
CA ARG A 130 -8.21 15.04 7.89
C ARG A 130 -8.08 13.85 8.82
N ARG A 131 -9.21 13.32 9.32
CA ARG A 131 -9.24 12.13 10.18
C ARG A 131 -8.54 10.92 9.56
N ILE A 132 -8.72 10.72 8.25
CA ILE A 132 -8.05 9.66 7.49
C ILE A 132 -6.54 9.94 7.38
N ASN A 133 -6.15 11.16 7.00
CA ASN A 133 -4.74 11.55 6.91
C ASN A 133 -4.00 11.41 8.26
N ASP A 134 -4.63 11.85 9.37
CA ASP A 134 -4.08 11.72 10.71
C ASP A 134 -3.87 10.25 11.11
N TRP A 135 -4.81 9.38 10.75
CA TRP A 135 -4.66 7.95 10.97
C TRP A 135 -3.47 7.38 10.20
N VAL A 136 -3.33 7.74 8.92
CA VAL A 136 -2.20 7.30 8.09
C VAL A 136 -0.87 7.82 8.62
N ALA A 137 -0.81 9.10 9.00
CA ALA A 137 0.38 9.69 9.61
C ALA A 137 0.78 8.94 10.89
N GLN A 138 -0.18 8.63 11.76
CA GLN A 138 0.09 7.85 12.96
C GLN A 138 0.63 6.45 12.65
N LYS A 139 0.07 5.76 11.66
CA LYS A 139 0.50 4.39 11.28
C LYS A 139 1.82 4.34 10.54
N THR A 140 2.27 5.46 9.98
CA THR A 140 3.51 5.55 9.19
C THR A 140 4.62 6.33 9.89
N GLU A 141 4.52 6.51 11.22
CA GLU A 141 5.49 7.31 12.01
C GLU A 141 5.69 8.74 11.47
N GLY A 142 4.60 9.32 10.93
CA GLY A 142 4.57 10.66 10.36
C GLY A 142 5.24 10.78 8.99
N LYS A 143 5.59 9.68 8.33
CA LYS A 143 6.22 9.71 6.99
C LYS A 143 5.23 9.97 5.87
N ILE A 144 4.00 9.50 6.00
CA ILE A 144 2.92 9.80 5.07
C ILE A 144 1.94 10.72 5.79
N SER A 145 2.10 12.03 5.63
CA SER A 145 1.27 13.05 6.28
C SER A 145 -0.02 13.36 5.52
N GLU A 146 -0.02 13.21 4.20
CA GLU A 146 -1.19 13.47 3.36
C GLU A 146 -1.30 12.40 2.27
N ILE A 147 -2.22 11.45 2.48
CA ILE A 147 -2.57 10.43 1.48
C ILE A 147 -3.75 10.87 0.61
N LEU A 148 -4.66 11.67 1.18
CA LEU A 148 -5.83 12.22 0.50
C LEU A 148 -5.67 13.75 0.44
N GLY A 149 -5.39 14.26 -0.75
CA GLY A 149 -5.39 15.69 -1.03
C GLY A 149 -6.80 16.30 -0.96
N ALA A 150 -6.88 17.64 -0.92
CA ALA A 150 -8.15 18.35 -0.93
C ALA A 150 -9.06 17.90 -2.10
N GLY A 151 -10.34 17.67 -1.81
CA GLY A 151 -11.32 17.20 -2.80
C GLY A 151 -11.21 15.71 -3.19
N ALA A 152 -10.30 14.92 -2.58
CA ALA A 152 -10.22 13.48 -2.82
C ALA A 152 -11.42 12.69 -2.26
N VAL A 153 -12.14 13.28 -1.30
CA VAL A 153 -13.40 12.78 -0.76
C VAL A 153 -14.42 13.91 -0.75
N ASP A 154 -15.69 13.53 -0.86
CA ASP A 154 -16.82 14.45 -1.03
C ASP A 154 -18.07 13.93 -0.28
N PRO A 155 -19.17 14.69 -0.25
CA PRO A 155 -20.41 14.26 0.40
C PRO A 155 -21.05 12.99 -0.19
N LEU A 156 -20.64 12.54 -1.37
CA LEU A 156 -21.14 11.31 -2.00
C LEU A 156 -20.29 10.09 -1.66
N THR A 157 -19.13 10.29 -1.05
CA THR A 157 -18.19 9.23 -0.66
C THR A 157 -18.85 8.26 0.33
N LYS A 158 -18.89 6.97 -0.01
CA LYS A 158 -19.52 5.93 0.83
C LYS A 158 -18.53 5.05 1.56
N LEU A 159 -17.37 4.79 0.96
CA LEU A 159 -16.37 3.91 1.53
C LEU A 159 -14.99 4.30 1.00
N VAL A 160 -14.04 4.48 1.91
CA VAL A 160 -12.62 4.66 1.60
C VAL A 160 -11.86 3.50 2.22
N LEU A 161 -11.07 2.79 1.42
CA LEU A 161 -10.16 1.77 1.92
C LEU A 161 -8.74 2.32 1.89
N VAL A 162 -8.07 2.21 3.02
CA VAL A 162 -6.71 2.73 3.18
C VAL A 162 -5.80 1.60 3.59
N ASN A 163 -4.77 1.35 2.79
CA ASN A 163 -3.60 0.61 3.21
C ASN A 163 -2.44 1.59 3.38
N ALA A 164 -1.81 1.56 4.55
CA ALA A 164 -0.60 2.31 4.84
C ALA A 164 0.55 1.32 5.10
N ILE A 165 1.65 1.47 4.37
CA ILE A 165 2.85 0.65 4.55
C ILE A 165 4.06 1.55 4.83
N TYR A 166 4.83 1.20 5.85
CA TYR A 166 6.08 1.86 6.20
C TYR A 166 7.20 0.83 6.35
N PHE A 167 8.32 1.09 5.68
CA PHE A 167 9.50 0.24 5.76
C PHE A 167 10.74 1.07 6.08
N LYS A 168 11.50 0.59 7.07
CA LYS A 168 12.83 1.06 7.43
C LYS A 168 13.70 -0.13 7.77
N GLY A 169 14.42 -0.59 6.76
CA GLY A 169 15.41 -1.67 6.90
C GLY A 169 16.70 -1.20 7.54
N LYS A 170 17.35 -2.12 8.27
CA LYS A 170 18.79 -2.04 8.52
C LYS A 170 19.48 -3.00 7.56
N TRP A 171 20.53 -2.54 6.90
CA TRP A 171 21.37 -3.43 6.10
C TRP A 171 21.95 -4.52 6.99
N ASN A 172 22.00 -5.75 6.48
CA ASN A 172 22.72 -6.84 7.14
C ASN A 172 24.22 -6.49 7.27
N GLU A 173 24.78 -5.89 6.22
CA GLU A 173 26.12 -5.32 6.20
C GLU A 173 26.03 -3.83 5.84
N GLN A 174 26.30 -2.95 6.81
CA GLN A 174 26.19 -1.50 6.60
C GLN A 174 27.41 -0.94 5.88
N PHE A 175 27.16 -0.01 4.96
CA PHE A 175 28.21 0.77 4.33
C PHE A 175 28.95 1.63 5.35
N ASP A 176 30.28 1.66 5.29
CA ASP A 176 31.07 2.60 6.08
C ASP A 176 30.82 4.03 5.55
N ARG A 177 30.29 4.88 6.43
CA ARG A 177 30.00 6.30 6.13
C ARG A 177 31.22 7.06 5.64
N LYS A 178 32.43 6.69 6.06
CA LYS A 178 33.70 7.31 5.60
C LYS A 178 33.92 7.15 4.10
N HIS A 179 33.31 6.13 3.50
CA HIS A 179 33.38 5.84 2.07
C HIS A 179 32.21 6.44 1.28
N THR A 180 31.24 7.09 1.96
CA THR A 180 30.09 7.73 1.30
C THR A 180 30.48 9.15 0.90
N ARG A 181 30.45 9.43 -0.41
CA ARG A 181 30.81 10.75 -0.95
C ARG A 181 29.96 11.10 -2.16
N GLY A 182 29.84 12.39 -2.45
CA GLY A 182 29.14 12.86 -3.65
C GLY A 182 29.82 12.34 -4.91
N MET A 183 29.05 11.67 -5.77
CA MET A 183 29.52 11.18 -7.06
C MET A 183 28.49 11.51 -8.16
N PRO A 184 28.90 11.63 -9.43
CA PRO A 184 27.96 11.78 -10.53
C PRO A 184 27.08 10.53 -10.72
N PHE A 185 25.77 10.70 -10.65
CA PHE A 185 24.76 9.72 -11.06
C PHE A 185 24.37 9.98 -12.53
N LYS A 186 24.49 8.95 -13.36
CA LYS A 186 24.15 9.02 -14.79
C LYS A 186 22.66 8.69 -14.96
N ILE A 187 21.87 9.67 -15.38
CA ILE A 187 20.43 9.49 -15.63
C ILE A 187 20.13 9.08 -17.07
N ASN A 188 21.01 9.41 -18.02
CA ASN A 188 20.99 8.96 -19.42
C ASN A 188 22.40 9.12 -20.01
N GLN A 189 22.57 8.95 -21.32
CA GLN A 189 23.89 9.06 -21.96
C GLN A 189 24.54 10.45 -21.84
N VAL A 190 23.78 11.50 -21.52
CA VAL A 190 24.22 12.91 -21.57
C VAL A 190 24.13 13.62 -20.21
N GLY A 191 23.16 13.29 -19.37
CA GLY A 191 22.84 13.96 -18.10
C GLY A 191 23.55 13.36 -16.89
N LYS A 192 24.08 14.24 -16.02
CA LYS A 192 24.70 13.90 -14.73
C LYS A 192 24.10 14.75 -13.62
N TYR A 193 23.72 14.13 -12.51
CA TYR A 193 23.38 14.80 -11.25
C TYR A 193 24.36 14.37 -10.17
N PHE A 194 24.61 15.21 -9.17
CA PHE A 194 25.39 14.81 -8.01
C PHE A 194 24.46 14.16 -6.98
N SER A 195 24.72 12.90 -6.62
CA SER A 195 24.05 12.22 -5.51
C SER A 195 25.09 11.69 -4.51
N GLY A 196 24.68 11.56 -3.24
CA GLY A 196 25.47 10.83 -2.26
C GLY A 196 25.58 9.38 -2.72
N CYS A 197 26.80 8.90 -2.96
CA CYS A 197 27.06 7.56 -3.44
C CYS A 197 27.75 6.79 -2.32
N THR A 198 27.06 5.82 -1.73
CA THR A 198 27.71 4.75 -0.95
C THR A 198 28.42 3.85 -1.95
N ALA A 199 29.71 3.60 -1.75
CA ALA A 199 30.44 2.66 -2.58
C ALA A 199 29.73 1.29 -2.53
N ASN A 200 29.27 0.82 -3.70
CA ASN A 200 28.38 -0.30 -3.97
C ASN A 200 26.87 0.00 -3.77
N PHE A 201 26.23 0.37 -4.90
CA PHE A 201 24.80 0.35 -5.27
C PHE A 201 23.67 0.24 -4.21
N LEU A 202 22.65 1.08 -4.45
CA LEU A 202 21.34 1.25 -3.78
C LEU A 202 21.32 2.15 -2.52
N LEU A 203 21.27 3.48 -2.74
CA LEU A 203 20.45 4.34 -1.89
C LEU A 203 19.04 4.39 -2.47
N PHE A 204 18.12 3.58 -1.93
CA PHE A 204 16.70 3.93 -1.98
C PHE A 204 16.42 4.78 -0.73
N PHE A 205 16.29 6.09 -0.93
CA PHE A 205 15.63 6.93 0.05
C PHE A 205 14.14 6.60 0.02
N PHE A 206 13.67 5.89 1.04
CA PHE A 206 12.26 5.85 1.42
C PHE A 206 11.95 7.23 2.01
N PHE A 207 11.10 8.02 1.35
CA PHE A 207 10.55 9.24 1.96
C PHE A 207 9.55 8.84 3.05
#